data_AF-A0A1G5USJ9-F1
#
_entry.id   AF-A0A1G5USJ9-F1
#
_cell.length_a   1.000
_cell.length_b   1.000
_cell.length_c   1.000
_cell.angle_alpha   90.00
_cell.angle_beta   90.00
_cell.angle_gamma   90.00
#
_symmetry.space_group_name_H-M   'P 1'
#
loop_
_entity.id
_entity.type
_entity.pdbx_description
1 polymer ?
#
loop_
_entity_poly.entity_id
_entity_poly.type
_entity_poly.pdbx_seq_one_letter_code
_entity_poly.pdbx_strand_id
1 'polypeptide(L)'
;MPRLIWSPAALDDLDAIDAYFLEHDVPASNVFRALDRVAHRLLDYPRLGRALSEPFRVMGVRGTDYILIYRLRDEGVEIVRIRHGREDWLGQVEAEL
;
A
#
# COMPACT_ATOMS: atom_id res chain seq x y z
N MET A 1 6.82 -14.22 -14.99
CA MET A 1 5.54 -13.61 -14.53
C MET A 1 5.89 -12.51 -13.56
N PRO A 2 5.25 -11.33 -13.61
CA PRO A 2 5.53 -10.26 -12.66
C PRO A 2 5.17 -10.72 -11.23
N ARG A 3 6.03 -10.40 -10.27
CA ARG A 3 5.86 -10.75 -8.86
C ARG A 3 5.33 -9.56 -8.07
N LEU A 4 4.42 -9.84 -7.14
CA LEU A 4 4.01 -8.88 -6.11
C LEU A 4 4.85 -9.14 -4.86
N ILE A 5 5.55 -8.12 -4.40
CA ILE A 5 6.40 -8.17 -3.21
C ILE A 5 5.84 -7.18 -2.19
N TRP A 6 5.74 -7.60 -0.92
CA TRP A 6 5.46 -6.71 0.19
C TRP A 6 6.77 -6.48 0.94
N SER A 7 7.15 -5.22 1.14
CA SER A 7 8.32 -4.89 1.95
C SER A 7 8.06 -5.26 3.42
N PRO A 8 9.10 -5.45 4.25
CA PRO A 8 8.91 -5.62 5.70
C PRO A 8 8.09 -4.50 6.32
N ALA A 9 8.35 -3.25 5.94
CA ALA A 9 7.60 -2.10 6.46
C ALA A 9 6.12 -2.10 6.03
N ALA A 10 5.80 -2.63 4.84
CA ALA A 10 4.41 -2.78 4.41
C ALA A 10 3.69 -3.89 5.20
N LEU A 11 4.40 -4.94 5.62
CA LEU A 11 3.86 -5.96 6.51
C LEU A 11 3.61 -5.38 7.91
N ASP A 12 4.55 -4.60 8.45
CA ASP A 12 4.36 -3.89 9.73
C ASP A 12 3.15 -2.94 9.67
N ASP A 13 2.95 -2.26 8.53
CA ASP A 13 1.78 -1.41 8.32
C ASP A 13 0.47 -2.25 8.31
N LEU A 14 0.45 -3.47 7.75
CA LEU A 14 -0.72 -4.36 7.81
C LEU A 14 -1.04 -4.79 9.23
N ASP A 15 -0.01 -5.14 10.02
CA ASP A 15 -0.16 -5.53 11.43
C ASP A 15 -0.72 -4.36 12.26
N ALA A 16 -0.25 -3.14 12.01
CA ALA A 16 -0.77 -1.93 12.67
C ALA A 16 -2.23 -1.65 12.30
N ILE A 17 -2.62 -1.89 11.04
CA ILE A 17 -4.01 -1.78 10.60
C ILE A 17 -4.88 -2.82 11.30
N ASP A 18 -4.44 -4.08 11.39
CA ASP A 18 -5.20 -5.12 12.07
C ASP A 18 -5.43 -4.78 13.55
N ALA A 19 -4.37 -4.34 14.23
CA ALA A 19 -4.43 -3.92 15.63
C ALA A 19 -5.42 -2.76 15.85
N TYR A 20 -5.38 -1.73 14.99
CA TYR A 20 -6.32 -0.61 15.07
C TYR A 20 -7.78 -1.07 14.95
N PHE A 21 -8.08 -1.94 13.99
CA PHE A 21 -9.44 -2.44 13.78
C PHE A 21 -9.91 -3.32 14.95
N LEU A 22 -9.01 -4.15 15.48
CA LEU A 22 -9.27 -5.00 16.65
C LEU A 22 -9.61 -4.16 17.90
N GLU A 23 -8.89 -3.07 18.14
CA GLU A 23 -9.16 -2.15 19.27
C GLU A 23 -10.55 -1.49 19.18
N HIS A 24 -11.15 -1.45 17.99
CA HIS A 24 -12.46 -0.84 17.74
C HIS A 24 -13.58 -1.87 17.54
N ASP A 25 -13.32 -3.16 17.85
CA ASP A 25 -14.27 -4.27 17.69
C ASP A 25 -14.88 -4.37 16.26
N VAL A 26 -14.11 -4.00 15.24
CA VAL A 26 -14.52 -4.05 13.83
C VAL A 26 -13.58 -4.92 12.99
N PRO A 27 -14.08 -5.72 12.03
CA PRO A 27 -13.21 -6.59 11.25
C PRO A 27 -12.45 -5.86 10.14
N ALA A 28 -11.11 -5.99 10.10
CA ALA A 28 -10.26 -5.45 9.04
C ALA A 28 -10.37 -6.19 7.68
N SER A 29 -11.07 -7.33 7.65
CA SER A 29 -11.11 -8.25 6.48
C SER A 29 -11.50 -7.58 5.15
N ASN A 30 -12.41 -6.59 5.17
CA ASN A 30 -12.80 -5.86 3.97
C ASN A 30 -11.69 -4.94 3.47
N VAL A 31 -10.91 -4.35 4.38
CA VAL A 31 -9.76 -3.52 4.05
C VAL A 31 -8.66 -4.37 3.41
N PHE A 32 -8.31 -5.51 4.01
CA PHE A 32 -7.29 -6.41 3.45
C PHE A 32 -7.67 -6.96 2.09
N ARG A 33 -8.93 -7.36 1.88
CA ARG A 33 -9.42 -7.79 0.56
C ARG A 33 -9.33 -6.68 -0.49
N ALA A 34 -9.57 -5.42 -0.11
CA ALA A 34 -9.45 -4.29 -1.02
C ALA A 34 -7.98 -3.99 -1.36
N LEU A 35 -7.09 -4.00 -0.36
CA LEU A 35 -5.65 -3.83 -0.52
C LEU A 35 -5.08 -4.89 -1.47
N ASP A 36 -5.36 -6.16 -1.19
CA ASP A 36 -4.87 -7.30 -1.98
C ASP A 36 -5.33 -7.22 -3.44
N ARG A 37 -6.62 -6.93 -3.68
CA ARG A 37 -7.18 -6.78 -5.03
C ARG A 37 -6.48 -5.66 -5.81
N VAL A 38 -6.25 -4.52 -5.16
CA VAL A 38 -5.59 -3.37 -5.81
C VAL A 38 -4.12 -3.68 -6.07
N ALA A 39 -3.41 -4.29 -5.12
CA ALA A 39 -2.01 -4.69 -5.26
C ALA A 39 -1.82 -5.68 -6.43
N HIS A 40 -2.68 -6.69 -6.56
CA HIS A 40 -2.66 -7.62 -7.69
C HIS A 40 -2.93 -6.93 -9.04
N ARG A 41 -3.84 -5.95 -9.08
CA ARG A 41 -4.12 -5.18 -10.31
C ARG A 41 -2.90 -4.36 -10.78
N LEU A 42 -1.99 -4.01 -9.87
CA LEU A 42 -0.75 -3.32 -10.23
C LEU A 42 0.21 -4.23 -11.02
N LEU A 43 0.08 -5.55 -10.94
CA LEU A 43 0.88 -6.46 -11.78
C LEU A 43 0.54 -6.33 -13.27
N ASP A 44 -0.75 -6.14 -13.58
CA ASP A 44 -1.23 -5.94 -14.94
C ASP A 44 -1.07 -4.49 -15.40
N TYR A 45 -1.22 -3.53 -14.48
CA TYR A 45 -1.16 -2.10 -14.77
C TYR A 45 -0.22 -1.35 -13.81
N PRO A 46 1.12 -1.57 -13.88
CA PRO A 46 2.07 -1.03 -12.90
C PRO A 46 2.12 0.51 -12.84
N ARG A 47 1.70 1.19 -13.90
CA ARG A 47 1.70 2.66 -13.99
C ARG A 47 0.36 3.30 -13.66
N LEU A 48 -0.61 2.54 -13.16
CA LEU A 48 -1.95 3.04 -12.80
C LEU A 48 -1.89 4.06 -11.65
N GLY A 49 -0.91 3.92 -10.74
CA GLY A 49 -0.71 4.85 -9.62
C GLY A 49 -0.06 6.16 -10.06
N ARG A 50 -0.43 7.23 -9.36
CA ARG A 50 0.14 8.57 -9.56
C ARG A 50 1.61 8.55 -9.15
N ALA A 51 2.49 9.09 -10.00
CA ALA A 51 3.88 9.30 -9.62
C ALA A 51 3.95 10.31 -8.46
N LEU A 52 4.78 10.02 -7.45
CA LEU A 52 5.00 10.91 -6.32
C LEU A 52 6.38 11.58 -6.45
N SER A 53 7.42 10.79 -6.23
CA SER A 53 8.84 11.09 -6.45
C SER A 53 9.46 9.79 -6.97
N GLU A 54 10.40 9.83 -7.91
CA GLU A 54 11.02 8.58 -8.35
C GLU A 54 11.80 7.92 -7.20
N PRO A 55 11.68 6.58 -7.00
CA PRO A 55 10.99 5.59 -7.84
C PRO A 55 9.53 5.28 -7.42
N PHE A 56 8.94 6.06 -6.51
CA PHE A 56 7.66 5.80 -5.84
C PHE A 56 6.43 6.30 -6.59
N ARG A 57 5.36 5.53 -6.41
CA ARG A 57 4.01 5.78 -6.91
C ARG A 57 3.02 5.52 -5.81
N VAL A 58 1.88 6.20 -5.90
CA VAL A 58 0.78 6.05 -4.95
C VAL A 58 -0.49 5.60 -5.64
N MET A 59 -1.17 4.65 -5.01
CA MET A 59 -2.43 4.09 -5.47
C MET A 59 -3.46 4.14 -4.35
N GLY A 60 -4.57 4.86 -4.56
CA GLY A 60 -5.69 4.84 -3.64
C GLY A 60 -6.45 3.53 -3.69
N VAL A 61 -6.86 3.01 -2.53
CA VAL A 61 -7.57 1.73 -2.42
C VAL A 61 -9.06 2.02 -2.29
N ARG A 62 -9.79 1.90 -3.40
CA ARG A 62 -11.23 2.23 -3.41
C ARG A 62 -12.01 1.38 -2.40
N GLY A 63 -12.87 2.04 -1.64
CA GLY A 63 -13.68 1.41 -0.59
C GLY A 63 -12.98 1.37 0.77
N THR A 64 -11.78 1.95 0.89
CA THR A 64 -11.08 2.16 2.16
C THR A 64 -10.49 3.56 2.18
N ASP A 65 -10.08 4.03 3.36
CA ASP A 65 -9.31 5.26 3.51
C ASP A 65 -7.80 5.00 3.38
N TYR A 66 -7.36 3.87 2.81
CA TYR A 66 -5.93 3.52 2.69
C TYR A 66 -5.35 3.77 1.30
N ILE A 67 -4.04 3.98 1.25
CA ILE A 67 -3.25 4.10 0.03
C ILE A 67 -2.09 3.10 0.05
N LEU A 68 -1.73 2.61 -1.13
CA LEU A 68 -0.52 1.84 -1.36
C LEU A 68 0.56 2.76 -1.90
N ILE A 69 1.73 2.73 -1.28
CA ILE A 69 2.95 3.36 -1.78
C ILE A 69 3.81 2.25 -2.33
N TYR A 70 4.15 2.32 -3.61
CA TYR A 70 4.80 1.21 -4.31
C TYR A 70 5.84 1.71 -5.29
N ARG A 71 6.72 0.81 -5.74
CA ARG A 71 7.67 1.05 -6.82
C ARG A 71 7.70 -0.11 -7.80
N LEU A 72 8.16 0.19 -9.00
CA LEU A 72 8.38 -0.83 -10.02
C LEU A 72 9.78 -1.44 -9.80
N ARG A 73 9.87 -2.75 -9.92
CA ARG A 73 11.12 -3.53 -9.91
C ARG A 73 11.24 -4.31 -11.21
N ASP A 74 12.45 -4.76 -11.54
CA ASP A 74 12.69 -5.59 -12.75
C ASP A 74 11.79 -6.84 -12.78
N GLU A 75 11.45 -7.36 -11.61
CA GLU A 75 10.67 -8.59 -11.46
C GLU A 75 9.19 -8.35 -11.19
N GLY A 76 8.71 -7.10 -11.06
CA GLY A 76 7.30 -6.79 -10.82
C GLY A 76 7.05 -5.52 -10.00
N VAL A 77 6.16 -5.62 -9.02
CA VAL A 77 5.72 -4.50 -8.17
C VAL A 77 6.06 -4.79 -6.72
N GLU A 78 6.67 -3.82 -6.05
CA GLU A 78 6.93 -3.86 -4.61
C GLU A 78 6.04 -2.84 -3.91
N ILE A 79 5.16 -3.30 -3.02
CA ILE A 79 4.45 -2.45 -2.06
C ILE A 79 5.43 -2.10 -0.94
N VAL A 80 5.71 -0.81 -0.81
CA VAL A 80 6.73 -0.27 0.09
C VAL A 80 6.12 0.14 1.42
N ARG A 81 4.96 0.79 1.42
CA ARG A 81 4.20 1.20 2.61
C ARG A 81 2.69 1.16 2.35
N ILE A 82 1.91 1.08 3.42
CA ILE A 82 0.46 1.27 3.43
C ILE A 82 0.15 2.37 4.43
N ARG A 83 -0.60 3.39 3.99
CA ARG A 83 -0.89 4.57 4.82
C ARG A 83 -2.35 4.92 4.78
N HIS A 84 -2.86 5.49 5.87
CA HIS A 84 -4.20 6.04 5.87
C HIS A 84 -4.15 7.39 5.14
N GLY A 85 -5.02 7.61 4.17
CA GLY A 85 -5.01 8.77 3.27
C GLY A 85 -5.24 10.12 3.97
N ARG A 86 -5.65 10.10 5.24
CA ARG A 86 -5.79 11.29 6.11
C ARG A 86 -4.57 11.55 7.01
N GLU A 87 -3.60 10.65 7.05
CA GLU A 87 -2.34 10.86 7.79
C GLU A 87 -1.43 11.82 7.03
N ASP A 88 -0.53 12.48 7.75
CA ASP A 88 0.58 13.21 7.15
C ASP A 88 1.73 12.25 6.80
N TRP A 89 1.49 11.43 5.76
CA TRP A 89 2.43 10.42 5.30
C TRP A 89 3.41 10.95 4.24
N LEU A 90 3.08 12.06 3.57
CA LEU A 90 3.88 12.61 2.47
C LEU A 90 5.29 12.99 2.95
N GLY A 91 5.39 13.68 4.08
CA GLY A 91 6.69 14.04 4.66
C GLY A 91 7.52 12.84 5.14
N GLN A 92 6.88 11.72 5.50
CA GLN A 92 7.57 10.50 5.94
C GLN A 92 8.17 9.72 4.76
N VAL A 93 7.49 9.72 3.61
CA VAL A 93 7.97 9.06 2.39
C VAL A 93 9.19 9.75 1.82
N GLU A 94 9.29 11.07 1.97
CA GLU A 94 10.46 11.84 1.51
C GLU A 94 11.67 11.72 2.44
N ALA A 95 11.47 11.29 3.69
CA ALA A 95 12.52 11.23 4.71
C ALA A 95 13.10 9.83 4.96
N GLU A 96 12.36 8.75 4.68
CA GLU A 96 12.73 7.38 5.09
C GLU A 96 12.95 6.37 3.94
N LEU A 97 12.82 6.79 2.68
CA LEU A 97 12.91 5.89 1.51
C LEU A 97 13.94 6.33 0.48
#